data_AF-A0A5E4CUV6-F1
#
_entry.id   AF-A0A5E4CUV6-F1
#
_cell.length_a   1.000
_cell.length_b   1.000
_cell.length_c   1.000
_cell.angle_alpha   90.00
_cell.angle_beta   90.00
_cell.angle_gamma   90.00
#
_symmetry.space_group_name_H-M   'P 1'
#
loop_
_entity.id
_entity.type
_entity.pdbx_description
1 polymer ?
#
loop_
_entity_poly.entity_id
_entity_poly.type
_entity_poly.pdbx_seq_one_letter_code
_entity_poly.pdbx_strand_id
1 'polypeptide(L)'
;MAMIQFAINSTERMRILKDIYTWIEDHLPYFKHIAKPGWKNSIRHNIYLHDMFVRETSANGKVSFWTIHPSANRYLTLDQVFKQQK
;
A
#
# COMPACT_ATOMS: atom_id res chain seq x y z
N MET A 1 3.84 -6.23 4.56
CA MET A 1 4.46 -4.88 4.63
C MET A 1 4.84 -4.31 3.27
N ALA A 2 5.84 -4.87 2.56
CA ALA A 2 6.53 -4.20 1.46
C ALA A 2 5.60 -3.77 0.30
N MET A 3 4.65 -4.62 -0.10
CA MET A 3 3.70 -4.30 -1.19
C MET A 3 2.80 -3.09 -0.88
N ILE A 4 2.42 -2.90 0.39
CA ILE A 4 1.62 -1.75 0.82
C ILE A 4 2.47 -0.48 0.75
N GLN A 5 3.75 -0.58 1.14
CA GLN A 5 4.70 0.53 1.02
C GLN A 5 4.95 0.89 -0.44
N PHE A 6 5.13 -0.10 -1.32
CA PHE A 6 5.27 0.13 -2.75
C PHE A 6 4.05 0.85 -3.32
N ALA A 7 2.84 0.44 -2.94
CA ALA A 7 1.61 1.09 -3.38
C ALA A 7 1.54 2.56 -2.94
N ILE A 8 1.78 2.83 -1.65
CA ILE A 8 1.73 4.20 -1.10
C ILE A 8 2.83 5.08 -1.72
N ASN A 9 4.06 4.58 -1.80
CA ASN A 9 5.20 5.33 -2.34
C ASN A 9 5.23 5.43 -3.87
N SER A 10 4.34 4.73 -4.59
CA SER A 10 4.30 4.79 -6.06
C SER A 10 3.81 6.16 -6.58
N THR A 11 3.36 7.05 -5.70
CA THR A 11 2.91 8.39 -6.03
C THR A 11 3.35 9.33 -4.92
N GLU A 12 3.51 10.62 -5.23
CA GLU A 12 3.76 11.65 -4.22
C GLU A 12 2.52 11.93 -3.32
N ARG A 13 1.39 11.27 -3.60
CA ARG A 13 0.12 11.46 -2.90
C ARG A 13 -0.21 10.27 -2.01
N MET A 14 -1.02 10.54 -0.99
CA MET A 14 -1.63 9.53 -0.13
C MET A 14 -2.61 8.66 -0.93
N ARG A 15 -2.82 7.39 -0.51
CA ARG A 15 -3.75 6.48 -1.19
C ARG A 15 -4.92 6.08 -0.30
N ILE A 16 -6.12 6.02 -0.87
CA ILE A 16 -7.25 5.37 -0.19
C ILE A 16 -7.05 3.85 -0.20
N LEU A 17 -7.70 3.16 0.73
CA LEU A 17 -7.58 1.70 0.86
C LEU A 17 -7.96 0.94 -0.42
N LYS A 18 -8.97 1.42 -1.15
CA LYS A 18 -9.40 0.85 -2.43
C LYS A 18 -8.27 0.88 -3.47
N ASP A 19 -7.57 2.01 -3.55
CA ASP A 19 -6.49 2.22 -4.53
C ASP A 19 -5.26 1.37 -4.19
N ILE A 20 -5.02 1.05 -2.91
CA ILE A 20 -3.99 0.09 -2.51
C ILE A 20 -4.32 -1.30 -3.07
N TYR A 21 -5.59 -1.73 -3.01
CA TYR A 21 -5.98 -3.01 -3.61
C TYR A 21 -5.78 -3.01 -5.13
N THR A 22 -6.26 -1.97 -5.80
CA THR A 22 -6.14 -1.84 -7.26
C THR A 22 -4.68 -1.80 -7.69
N TRP A 23 -3.83 -1.03 -7.00
CA TRP A 23 -2.40 -0.99 -7.31
C TRP A 23 -1.75 -2.37 -7.17
N ILE A 24 -2.08 -3.13 -6.11
CA ILE A 24 -1.57 -4.49 -5.93
C ILE A 24 -2.06 -5.42 -7.05
N GLU A 25 -3.33 -5.36 -7.44
CA GLU A 25 -3.88 -6.16 -8.53
C GLU A 25 -3.22 -5.83 -9.89
N ASP A 26 -2.88 -4.56 -10.13
CA ASP A 26 -2.30 -4.10 -11.39
C ASP A 26 -0.80 -4.43 -11.52
N HIS A 27 -0.05 -4.43 -10.41
CA HIS A 27 1.40 -4.65 -10.43
C HIS A 27 1.80 -6.08 -10.08
N LEU A 28 0.93 -6.82 -9.38
CA LEU A 28 1.18 -8.18 -8.93
C LEU A 28 0.01 -9.07 -9.39
N PRO A 29 0.04 -9.57 -10.65
CA PRO A 29 -1.09 -10.25 -11.29
C PRO A 29 -1.64 -11.46 -10.51
N TYR A 30 -0.80 -12.07 -9.67
CA TYR A 30 -1.22 -13.12 -8.73
C TYR A 30 -2.43 -12.69 -7.88
N PHE A 31 -2.46 -11.46 -7.36
CA PHE A 31 -3.54 -10.98 -6.50
C PHE A 31 -4.85 -10.72 -7.23
N LYS A 32 -4.78 -10.52 -8.54
CA LYS A 32 -5.93 -10.32 -9.42
C LYS A 32 -6.56 -11.64 -9.86
N HIS A 33 -5.75 -12.66 -10.15
CA HIS A 33 -6.21 -13.87 -10.83
C HIS A 33 -6.17 -15.15 -9.98
N ILE A 34 -5.28 -15.24 -9.00
CA ILE A 34 -4.96 -16.50 -8.30
C ILE A 34 -5.27 -16.42 -6.80
N ALA A 35 -5.01 -15.27 -6.18
CA ALA A 35 -5.15 -15.12 -4.73
C ALA A 35 -6.59 -15.34 -4.26
N LYS A 36 -6.74 -16.05 -3.14
CA LYS A 36 -8.03 -16.25 -2.48
C LYS A 36 -8.64 -14.90 -2.05
N PRO A 37 -9.98 -14.72 -2.09
CA PRO A 37 -10.64 -13.45 -1.75
C PRO A 37 -10.23 -12.83 -0.40
N GLY A 38 -9.75 -13.64 0.54
CA GLY A 38 -9.26 -13.20 1.85
C GLY A 38 -8.00 -12.33 1.83
N TRP A 39 -7.28 -12.20 0.72
CA TRP A 39 -6.04 -11.42 0.67
C TRP A 39 -6.26 -9.93 1.01
N LYS A 40 -7.41 -9.36 0.63
CA LYS A 40 -7.78 -7.97 1.00
C LYS A 40 -7.94 -7.82 2.52
N ASN A 41 -8.36 -8.88 3.21
CA ASN A 41 -8.43 -8.88 4.67
C ASN A 41 -7.03 -8.87 5.29
N SER A 42 -6.10 -9.64 4.73
CA SER A 42 -4.70 -9.60 5.16
C SER A 42 -4.09 -8.21 4.99
N ILE A 43 -4.39 -7.50 3.90
CA ILE A 43 -3.94 -6.11 3.72
C ILE A 43 -4.48 -5.19 4.81
N ARG A 44 -5.80 -5.22 5.10
CA ARG A 44 -6.38 -4.43 6.19
C ARG A 44 -5.71 -4.75 7.52
N HIS A 45 -5.60 -6.03 7.85
CA HIS A 45 -4.95 -6.47 9.08
C HIS A 45 -3.53 -5.93 9.20
N ASN A 46 -2.73 -6.00 8.13
CA ASN A 46 -1.36 -5.47 8.11
C ASN A 46 -1.33 -3.95 8.32
N ILE A 47 -2.29 -3.22 7.75
CA ILE A 47 -2.38 -1.77 7.92
C ILE A 47 -2.68 -1.40 9.38
N TYR A 48 -3.63 -2.08 10.01
CA TYR A 48 -3.99 -1.81 11.40
C TYR A 48 -2.97 -2.34 12.42
N LEU A 49 -2.23 -3.39 12.08
CA LEU A 49 -1.28 -4.03 12.97
C LEU A 49 0.02 -3.21 13.12
N HIS A 50 0.40 -2.44 12.11
CA HIS A 50 1.70 -1.75 12.10
C HIS A 50 1.53 -0.24 12.16
N ASP A 51 2.06 0.35 13.24
CA ASP A 51 2.08 1.80 13.51
C ASP A 51 2.74 2.62 12.40
N MET A 52 3.52 1.98 11.52
CA MET A 52 4.08 2.64 10.36
C MET A 52 3.01 3.09 9.35
N PHE A 53 1.82 2.50 9.34
CA PHE A 53 0.72 2.90 8.45
C PHE A 53 -0.24 3.82 9.19
N VAL A 54 -0.27 5.08 8.79
CA VAL A 54 -1.05 6.11 9.45
C VAL A 54 -2.29 6.41 8.62
N ARG A 55 -3.45 6.52 9.28
CA ARG A 55 -4.69 6.96 8.64
C ARG A 55 -4.79 8.47 8.76
N GLU A 56 -4.84 9.16 7.63
CA GLU A 56 -5.06 10.60 7.55
C GLU A 56 -6.43 10.89 6.96
N THR A 57 -7.08 11.93 7.46
CA THR A 57 -8.38 12.36 6.92
C THR A 57 -8.20 13.68 6.19
N SER A 58 -8.77 13.77 4.99
CA SER A 58 -8.83 15.01 4.21
C SER A 58 -9.34 16.17 5.06
N ALA A 59 -8.91 17.40 4.76
CA ALA A 59 -9.37 18.62 5.43
C ALA A 59 -10.90 18.77 5.46
N ASN A 60 -11.60 18.18 4.47
CA ASN A 60 -13.06 18.20 4.40
C ASN A 60 -13.76 17.01 5.12
N GLY A 61 -13.01 16.13 5.78
CA GLY A 61 -13.55 14.97 6.52
C GLY A 61 -14.08 13.82 5.67
N LYS A 62 -14.19 13.96 4.34
CA LYS A 62 -14.93 13.03 3.49
C LYS A 62 -14.14 11.79 3.09
N VAL A 63 -12.81 11.88 3.06
CA VAL A 63 -11.94 10.83 2.54
C VAL A 63 -10.84 10.57 3.53
N SER A 64 -10.62 9.29 3.85
CA SER A 64 -9.45 8.85 4.60
C SER A 64 -8.45 8.18 3.68
N PHE A 65 -7.19 8.56 3.82
CA PHE A 65 -6.06 8.00 3.11
C PHE A 65 -5.14 7.27 4.09
N TRP A 66 -4.31 6.40 3.54
CA TRP A 66 -3.25 5.71 4.24
C TRP A 66 -1.90 6.26 3.78
N THR A 67 -1.06 6.58 4.76
CA THR A 67 0.30 7.09 4.60
C THR A 67 1.28 6.23 5.37
N ILE A 68 2.57 6.47 5.16
CA ILE A 68 3.64 5.84 5.95
C ILE A 68 4.20 6.91 6.89
N HIS A 69 4.32 6.57 8.17
CA HIS A 69 4.91 7.46 9.16
C HIS A 69 6.32 7.90 8.71
N PRO A 70 6.66 9.21 8.75
CA PRO A 70 7.91 9.72 8.19
C PRO A 70 9.17 9.02 8.73
N SER A 71 9.21 8.69 10.03
CA SER A 71 10.36 7.98 10.62
C SER A 71 10.52 6.53 10.17
N ALA A 72 9.45 5.92 9.64
CA ALA A 72 9.43 4.55 9.17
C ALA A 72 9.48 4.46 7.63
N ASN A 73 9.31 5.58 6.92
CA ASN A 73 9.27 5.58 5.47
C ASN A 73 10.68 5.49 4.89
N ARG A 74 11.02 4.31 4.37
CA ARG A 74 12.28 4.07 3.65
C ARG A 74 12.18 4.32 2.14
N TYR A 75 11.07 4.91 1.68
CA TYR A 75 10.78 5.17 0.27
C TYR A 75 10.95 3.92 -0.60
N LEU A 76 10.47 2.79 -0.07
CA LEU A 76 10.48 1.53 -0.79
C LEU A 76 9.54 1.61 -2.00
N THR A 77 10.06 1.33 -3.19
CA THR A 77 9.31 1.31 -4.45
C THR A 77 9.55 0.00 -5.20
N LEU A 78 8.59 -0.39 -6.05
CA LEU A 78 8.64 -1.68 -6.74
C LEU A 78 9.81 -1.78 -7.74
N ASP A 79 10.19 -0.68 -8.37
CA ASP A 79 11.33 -0.60 -9.30
C ASP A 79 12.67 -0.89 -8.62
N GLN A 80 12.82 -0.60 -7.33
CA GLN A 80 14.03 -0.95 -6.56
C GLN A 80 14.22 -2.46 -6.46
N VAL A 81 13.12 -3.23 -6.42
CA VAL A 81 13.17 -4.70 -6.34
C VAL A 81 13.58 -5.31 -7.67
N PHE A 82 13.03 -4.83 -8.78
CA PHE A 82 13.35 -5.35 -10.11
C PHE A 82 14.76 -5.00 -10.58
N LYS A 83 15.32 -3.87 -10.14
CA LYS A 83 16.71 -3.49 -10.45
C LYS A 83 17.75 -4.37 -9.77
N GLN A 84 17.43 -5.01 -8.64
CA GLN A 84 18.37 -5.88 -7.92
C GLN A 84 18.53 -7.28 -8.55
N GLN A 85 17.69 -7.63 -9.53
CA GLN A 85 17.73 -8.94 -10.19
C GLN A 85 18.54 -8.95 -11.51
N LYS A 86 19.23 -7.86 -11.83
CA LYS A 86 20.21 -7.76 -12.92
C LYS A 86 21.61 -7.57 -12.33
#